data_AF-A0A929BQZ8-F1
#
_entry.id   AF-A0A929BQZ8-F1
#
_cell.length_a   1.000
_cell.length_b   1.000
_cell.length_c   1.000
_cell.angle_alpha   90.00
_cell.angle_beta   90.00
_cell.angle_gamma   90.00
#
_symmetry.space_group_name_H-M   'P 1'
#
loop_
_entity.id
_entity.type
_entity.pdbx_description
1 polymer ?
#
loop_
_entity_poly.entity_id
_entity_poly.type
_entity_poly.pdbx_seq_one_letter_code
_entity_poly.pdbx_strand_id
1 'polypeptide(L)' 'MTQSSPQHNVLFLCTGNSCRSQMVEAIVNDRFSVTWKAYSAGTKPA' A
#
# COMPACT_ATOMS: atom_id res chain seq x y z
N MET A 1 -2.84 -14.87 19.96
CA MET A 1 -2.42 -15.78 18.87
C MET A 1 -2.42 -14.98 17.57
N THR A 2 -1.29 -14.39 17.17
CA THR A 2 -1.18 -13.69 15.88
C THR A 2 -0.18 -14.44 15.03
N GLN A 3 -0.68 -15.20 14.05
CA GLN A 3 0.15 -15.96 13.12
C GLN A 3 1.07 -15.01 12.35
N SER A 4 2.37 -15.26 12.45
CA SER A 4 3.44 -14.65 11.67
C SER A 4 3.52 -15.29 10.28
N SER A 5 2.44 -15.23 9.50
CA SER A 5 2.55 -15.50 8.06
C SER A 5 3.32 -14.34 7.40
N PRO A 6 4.25 -14.60 6.46
CA PRO A 6 5.01 -13.53 5.82
C PRO A 6 4.04 -12.59 5.09
N GLN A 7 4.01 -11.32 5.51
CA GLN A 7 3.19 -10.30 4.87
C GLN A 7 3.75 -9.98 3.49
N HIS A 8 2.89 -9.99 2.48
CA HIS A 8 3.29 -9.64 1.12
C HIS A 8 3.37 -8.12 0.98
N ASN A 9 4.54 -7.62 0.57
CA ASN A 9 4.75 -6.20 0.33
C ASN A 9 4.32 -5.83 -1.10
N VAL A 10 3.50 -4.79 -1.25
CA VAL A 10 3.04 -4.28 -2.55
C VAL A 10 3.28 -2.78 -2.66
N LEU A 11 3.76 -2.33 -3.82
CA LEU A 11 4.03 -0.92 -4.13
C LEU A 11 3.08 -0.41 -5.22
N PHE A 12 2.30 0.63 -4.92
CA PHE A 12 1.43 1.30 -5.86
C PHE A 12 2.08 2.58 -6.38
N LEU A 13 2.41 2.58 -7.68
CA LEU A 13 3.05 3.71 -8.35
C LEU A 13 2.02 4.52 -9.14
N CYS A 14 1.99 5.84 -8.94
CA CYS A 14 1.33 6.75 -9.87
C CYS A 14 2.23 7.92 -10.26
N THR A 15 1.77 8.82 -11.11
CA THR A 15 2.61 9.93 -11.59
C THR A 15 2.88 10.96 -10.49
N GLY A 16 1.85 11.41 -9.77
CA GLY A 16 1.94 12.51 -8.79
C GLY A 16 2.00 12.11 -7.31
N ASN A 17 1.91 10.82 -6.98
CA ASN A 17 1.66 10.31 -5.63
C ASN A 17 0.55 11.03 -4.83
N SER A 18 -0.49 11.53 -5.50
CA SER A 18 -1.39 12.54 -4.92
C SER A 18 -2.79 12.06 -4.59
N CYS A 19 -3.28 11.00 -5.26
CA CYS A 19 -4.67 10.57 -5.06
C CYS A 19 -4.83 9.05 -5.17
N ARG A 20 -4.59 8.48 -6.35
CA ARG A 20 -4.86 7.04 -6.61
C ARG A 20 -3.95 6.10 -5.83
N SER A 21 -2.64 6.36 -5.81
CA SER A 21 -1.68 5.52 -5.09
C SER A 21 -1.88 5.58 -3.57
N GLN A 22 -2.16 6.77 -3.02
CA GLN A 22 -2.44 6.93 -1.58
C GLN A 22 -3.78 6.30 -1.16
N MET A 23 -4.83 6.45 -1.96
CA MET A 23 -6.14 5.85 -1.68
C MET A 23 -6.03 4.32 -1.61
N VAL A 24 -5.34 3.71 -2.56
CA VAL A 24 -5.16 2.24 -2.57
C VAL A 24 -4.28 1.79 -1.40
N GLU A 25 -3.21 2.52 -1.08
CA GLU A 25 -2.39 2.22 0.10
C GLU A 25 -3.24 2.20 1.39
N ALA A 26 -4.10 3.20 1.59
CA ALA A 26 -4.99 3.26 2.75
C ALA A 26 -5.99 2.10 2.76
N ILE A 27 -6.63 1.79 1.63
CA ILE A 27 -7.61 0.70 1.52
C ILE A 27 -6.96 -0.66 1.81
N VAL A 28 -5.76 -0.92 1.27
CA VAL A 28 -5.09 -2.20 1.45
C VAL A 28 -4.59 -2.36 2.88
N ASN A 29 -4.01 -1.32 3.45
CA ASN A 29 -3.57 -1.33 4.84
C ASN A 29 -4.74 -1.38 5.84
N ASP A 30 -5.94 -0.92 5.48
CA ASP A 30 -7.14 -1.05 6.31
C ASP A 30 -7.74 -2.47 6.23
N ARG A 31 -7.99 -2.95 5.00
CA ARG A 31 -8.77 -4.18 4.77
C ARG A 31 -7.95 -5.46 4.75
N PHE A 32 -6.66 -5.38 4.43
CA PHE A 32 -5.80 -6.54 4.17
C PHE A 32 -4.52 -6.55 5.01
N SER A 33 -4.47 -5.78 6.10
CA SER A 33 -3.30 -5.64 7.00
C SER A 33 -2.73 -6.93 7.58
N VAL A 34 -3.53 -7.99 7.63
CA VAL A 34 -3.10 -9.30 8.17
C VAL A 34 -2.15 -10.01 7.22
N THR A 35 -2.36 -9.88 5.90
CA THR A 35 -1.64 -10.64 4.87
C THR A 35 -0.83 -9.76 3.92
N TRP A 36 -1.15 -8.47 3.83
CA TRP A 36 -0.52 -7.53 2.90
C TRP A 36 -0.09 -6.25 3.60
N LYS A 37 1.03 -5.70 3.12
CA LYS A 37 1.50 -4.36 3.46
C LYS A 37 1.65 -3.54 2.20
N ALA A 38 0.85 -2.47 2.08
CA ALA A 38 0.88 -1.58 0.93
C ALA A 38 1.73 -0.35 1.18
N TYR A 39 2.37 0.10 0.11
CA TYR A 39 3.17 1.33 0.01
C TYR A 39 2.75 2.10 -1.24
N SER A 40 2.88 3.43 -1.22
CA SER A 40 2.65 4.29 -2.39
C SER A 40 3.92 5.05 -2.81
N ALA A 41 4.06 5.30 -4.12
CA ALA A 41 5.13 6.13 -4.66
C ALA A 41 4.68 6.93 -5.90
N GLY A 42 5.48 7.96 -6.22
CA GLY A 42 5.30 8.84 -7.38
C GLY A 42 6.55 8.91 -8.23
N THR A 43 6.42 8.91 -9.56
CA THR A 43 7.57 9.18 -10.45
C THR A 43 7.91 10.67 -10.54
N LYS A 44 6.91 11.54 -10.33
CA LYS A 44 7.04 13.00 -10.23
C LYS A 44 6.10 13.48 -9.11
N PRO A 45 6.46 13.28 -7.84
CA PRO A 45 5.62 13.72 -6.72
C PRO A 45 5.32 15.22 -6.87
N ALA A 46 4.05 15.57 -6.71
CA ALA A 46 3.53 16.94 -6.86
C ALA A 46 3.04 17.48 -5.53
#